data_AF-A0A350P858-F1
#
_entry.id   AF-A0A350P858-F1
#
_cell.length_a   1.000
_cell.length_b   1.000
_cell.length_c   1.000
_cell.angle_alpha   90.00
_cell.angle_beta   90.00
_cell.angle_gamma   90.00
#
_symmetry.space_group_name_H-M   'P 1'
#
loop_
_entity.id
_entity.type
_entity.pdbx_description
1 polymer ?
#
loop_
_entity_poly.entity_id
_entity_poly.type
_entity_poly.pdbx_seq_one_letter_code
_entity_poly.pdbx_strand_id
1 'polypeptide(L)'
;MGLDMHMYAAPAGQEVDRDRIWDSNTKEWYWRKANAIHDWFVNNVQGGEDDCGTYEVSLASINRLRDDVISVLENPSLAKDVLPTKSGFFYGSTQYDEW
;
A
#
# COMPACT_ATOMS: atom_id res chain seq x y z
N MET A 1 13.45 -7.57 -0.54
CA MET A 1 13.41 -6.10 -0.70
C MET A 1 12.28 -5.78 -1.66
N GLY A 2 11.06 -5.57 -1.18
CA GLY A 2 9.89 -5.26 -2.02
C GLY A 2 8.58 -5.94 -1.62
N LEU A 3 8.60 -6.80 -0.59
CA LEU A 3 7.38 -7.33 0.02
C LEU A 3 7.03 -6.61 1.33
N ASP A 4 7.84 -5.64 1.71
CA ASP A 4 7.75 -4.88 2.94
C ASP A 4 7.35 -3.46 2.56
N MET A 5 6.24 -3.01 3.12
CA MET A 5 5.71 -1.69 2.87
C MET A 5 5.71 -0.93 4.18
N HIS A 6 6.18 0.30 4.11
CA HIS A 6 6.26 1.19 5.24
C HIS A 6 5.61 2.53 4.90
N MET A 7 4.89 3.08 5.85
CA MET A 7 4.27 4.40 5.75
C MET A 7 4.53 5.17 7.04
N TYR A 8 4.84 6.45 6.91
CA TYR A 8 5.21 7.31 8.02
C TYR A 8 4.29 8.52 8.06
N ALA A 9 3.88 8.93 9.26
CA ALA A 9 3.27 10.24 9.44
C ALA A 9 4.38 11.30 9.43
N ALA A 10 4.31 12.23 8.48
CA ALA A 10 5.23 13.36 8.37
C ALA A 10 4.44 14.66 8.18
N PRO A 11 4.97 15.81 8.63
CA PRO A 11 4.48 17.12 8.20
C PRO A 11 4.52 17.23 6.67
N ALA A 12 3.51 17.86 6.08
CA ALA A 12 3.44 18.04 4.63
C ALA A 12 4.71 18.73 4.10
N GLY A 13 5.29 18.17 3.04
CA GLY A 13 6.52 18.68 2.41
C GLY A 13 7.83 18.39 3.16
N GLN A 14 7.80 17.57 4.23
CA GLN A 14 9.01 17.13 4.91
C GLN A 14 9.40 15.73 4.45
N GLU A 15 10.60 15.59 3.88
CA GLU A 15 11.19 14.28 3.60
C GLU A 15 11.49 13.53 4.91
N VAL A 16 11.09 12.26 4.97
CA VAL A 16 11.42 11.37 6.09
C VAL A 16 12.74 10.69 5.79
N ASP A 17 13.74 10.94 6.63
CA ASP A 17 15.01 10.24 6.57
C ASP A 17 14.78 8.77 6.98
N ARG A 18 14.87 7.86 5.99
CA ARG A 18 14.67 6.42 6.17
C ARG A 18 15.72 5.79 7.08
N ASP A 19 16.91 6.39 7.12
CA ASP A 19 17.97 5.97 8.03
C ASP A 19 17.80 6.60 9.40
N ARG A 20 16.68 7.31 9.69
CA ARG A 20 16.38 7.91 11.01
C ARG A 20 15.01 7.60 11.62
N ILE A 21 14.32 6.61 11.08
CA ILE A 21 12.93 6.27 11.45
C ILE A 21 12.76 5.86 12.92
N TRP A 22 13.82 5.41 13.60
CA TRP A 22 13.77 4.97 15.01
C TRP A 22 13.64 6.10 16.05
N ASP A 23 13.40 7.35 15.63
CA ASP A 23 12.89 8.38 16.55
C ASP A 23 11.52 7.93 17.07
N SER A 24 11.41 7.73 18.38
CA SER A 24 10.21 7.25 19.09
C SER A 24 8.94 8.10 18.84
N ASN A 25 9.07 9.28 18.24
CA ASN A 25 7.96 10.17 17.93
C ASN A 25 7.36 9.95 16.52
N THR A 26 8.02 9.19 15.65
CA THR A 26 7.52 8.92 14.30
C THR A 26 6.43 7.85 14.37
N LYS A 27 5.24 8.16 13.84
CA LYS A 27 4.19 7.14 13.68
C LYS A 27 4.46 6.37 12.40
N GLU A 28 4.82 5.10 12.55
CA GLU A 28 5.04 4.16 11.46
C GLU A 28 3.88 3.17 11.37
N TRP A 29 3.49 2.86 10.14
CA TRP A 29 2.68 1.71 9.79
C TRP A 29 3.50 0.80 8.88
N TYR A 30 3.46 -0.49 9.18
CA TYR A 30 4.19 -1.51 8.45
C TYR A 30 3.25 -2.65 8.08
N TRP A 31 3.36 -3.13 6.85
CA TRP A 31 2.69 -4.35 6.43
C TRP A 31 3.56 -5.13 5.44
N ARG A 32 3.37 -6.45 5.42
CA ARG A 32 4.19 -7.37 4.61
C ARG A 32 3.32 -8.27 3.75
N LYS A 33 3.72 -8.46 2.49
CA LYS A 33 3.10 -9.39 1.52
C LYS A 33 1.61 -9.14 1.22
N ALA A 34 1.11 -7.92 1.42
CA ALA A 34 -0.25 -7.55 1.00
C ALA A 34 -0.25 -7.15 -0.49
N ASN A 35 -0.33 -8.14 -1.38
CA ASN A 35 -0.19 -7.97 -2.83
C ASN A 35 -1.14 -6.90 -3.39
N ALA A 36 -2.45 -7.07 -3.20
CA ALA A 36 -3.46 -6.17 -3.74
C ALA A 36 -3.32 -4.74 -3.19
N ILE A 37 -2.91 -4.59 -1.93
CA ILE A 37 -2.67 -3.28 -1.32
C ILE A 37 -1.44 -2.60 -1.93
N HIS A 38 -0.36 -3.35 -2.17
CA HIS A 38 0.82 -2.83 -2.87
C HIS A 38 0.46 -2.35 -4.27
N ASP A 39 -0.28 -3.16 -5.04
CA ASP A 39 -0.72 -2.77 -6.38
C ASP A 39 -1.61 -1.54 -6.37
N TRP A 40 -2.49 -1.42 -5.37
CA TRP A 40 -3.31 -0.24 -5.20
C TRP A 40 -2.46 1.03 -5.07
N PHE A 41 -1.39 1.03 -4.26
CA PHE A 41 -0.51 2.19 -4.14
C PHE A 41 0.24 2.48 -5.44
N VAL A 42 0.75 1.45 -6.12
CA VAL A 42 1.46 1.62 -7.40
C VAL A 42 0.56 2.32 -8.42
N ASN A 43 -0.68 1.88 -8.58
CA ASN A 43 -1.58 2.43 -9.59
C ASN A 43 -2.21 3.78 -9.20
N ASN A 44 -2.49 4.00 -7.91
CA ASN A 44 -3.24 5.19 -7.46
C ASN A 44 -2.36 6.32 -6.91
N VAL A 45 -1.10 6.05 -6.57
CA VAL A 45 -0.17 7.02 -5.99
C VAL A 45 1.13 7.14 -6.78
N GLN A 46 1.68 6.03 -7.28
CA GLN A 46 3.01 6.00 -7.92
C GLN A 46 2.98 6.16 -9.45
N GLY A 47 1.80 6.31 -10.05
CA GLY A 47 1.65 6.48 -11.50
C GLY A 47 1.80 5.19 -12.31
N GLY A 48 1.68 4.02 -11.67
CA GLY A 48 1.64 2.71 -12.32
C GLY A 48 3.00 2.00 -12.44
N GLU A 49 4.09 2.64 -12.00
CA GLU A 49 5.44 2.07 -12.00
C GLU A 49 5.92 1.80 -10.57
N ASP A 50 6.37 0.58 -10.31
CA ASP A 50 6.94 0.18 -9.01
C ASP A 50 8.46 0.36 -9.06
N ASP A 51 8.90 1.57 -8.75
CA ASP A 51 10.30 1.99 -8.77
C ASP A 51 10.99 1.92 -7.39
N CYS A 52 10.31 1.35 -6.39
CA CYS A 52 10.76 1.30 -4.99
C CYS A 52 11.04 2.69 -4.36
N GLY A 53 10.41 3.74 -4.91
CA GLY A 53 10.51 5.12 -4.42
C GLY A 53 9.71 5.40 -3.14
N THR A 54 9.86 6.62 -2.64
CA THR A 54 9.03 7.16 -1.55
C THR A 54 8.02 8.13 -2.15
N TYR A 55 6.75 8.00 -1.75
CA TYR A 55 5.66 8.80 -2.28
C TYR A 55 4.84 9.43 -1.17
N GLU A 56 4.39 10.66 -1.39
CA GLU A 56 3.45 11.32 -0.49
C GLU A 56 2.06 10.67 -0.64
N VAL A 57 1.49 10.25 0.49
CA VAL A 57 0.16 9.66 0.53
C VAL A 57 -0.78 10.60 1.28
N SER A 58 -1.75 11.15 0.56
CA SER A 58 -2.76 12.01 1.17
C SER A 58 -3.75 11.21 2.04
N LEU A 59 -4.36 11.87 3.03
CA LEU A 59 -5.45 11.28 3.80
C LEU A 59 -6.64 10.87 2.91
N ALA A 60 -6.88 11.59 1.81
CA ALA A 60 -7.92 11.25 0.84
C ALA A 60 -7.61 9.92 0.14
N SER A 61 -6.34 9.66 -0.21
CA SER A 61 -5.90 8.39 -0.78
C SER A 61 -6.11 7.24 0.20
N ILE A 62 -5.75 7.42 1.48
CA ILE A 62 -5.99 6.41 2.52
C ILE A 62 -7.48 6.11 2.70
N ASN A 63 -8.34 7.14 2.69
CA ASN A 63 -9.79 6.95 2.77
C ASN A 63 -10.32 6.16 1.57
N ARG A 64 -9.83 6.42 0.35
CA ARG A 64 -10.22 5.64 -0.84
C ARG A 64 -9.81 4.17 -0.71
N LEU A 65 -8.56 3.90 -0.31
CA LEU A 65 -8.11 2.52 -0.08
C LEU A 65 -8.97 1.82 0.96
N ARG A 66 -9.33 2.49 2.06
CA ARG A 66 -10.24 1.93 3.07
C ARG A 66 -11.59 1.57 2.45
N ASP A 67 -12.17 2.47 1.67
CA ASP A 67 -13.51 2.27 1.08
C ASP A 67 -13.48 1.12 0.06
N ASP A 68 -12.42 1.01 -0.73
CA ASP A 68 -12.18 -0.12 -1.64
C ASP A 68 -12.07 -1.45 -0.88
N VAL A 69 -11.29 -1.48 0.22
CA VAL A 69 -11.18 -2.66 1.09
C VAL A 69 -12.52 -3.04 1.70
N ILE A 70 -13.29 -2.07 2.22
CA ILE A 70 -14.63 -2.32 2.78
C ILE A 70 -15.54 -2.92 1.71
N SER A 71 -15.55 -2.36 0.49
CA SER A 71 -16.40 -2.85 -0.59
C SER A 71 -16.10 -4.32 -0.96
N VAL A 72 -14.82 -4.70 -0.95
CA VAL A 72 -14.40 -6.08 -1.20
C VAL A 72 -14.74 -6.98 -0.01
N LEU A 73 -14.61 -6.51 1.24
CA LEU A 73 -15.01 -7.31 2.41
C LEU A 73 -16.52 -7.55 2.46
N GLU A 74 -17.33 -6.57 2.06
CA GLU A 74 -18.79 -6.68 1.99
C GLU A 74 -19.24 -7.57 0.83
N ASN A 75 -18.51 -7.55 -0.28
CA ASN A 75 -18.77 -8.40 -1.44
C ASN A 75 -17.47 -8.88 -2.09
N PRO A 76 -16.90 -10.02 -1.66
CA PRO A 76 -15.57 -10.41 -2.16
C PRO A 76 -15.55 -10.94 -3.60
N SER A 77 -16.70 -11.01 -4.28
CA SER A 77 -16.72 -11.17 -5.75
C SER A 77 -16.09 -9.98 -6.48
N LEU A 78 -16.06 -8.79 -5.85
CA LEU A 78 -15.44 -7.57 -6.39
C LEU A 78 -13.92 -7.56 -6.27
N ALA A 79 -13.31 -8.51 -5.55
CA ALA A 79 -11.89 -8.49 -5.22
C ALA A 79 -10.99 -8.38 -6.46
N LYS A 80 -11.33 -9.08 -7.55
CA LYS A 80 -10.55 -9.06 -8.80
C LYS A 80 -10.67 -7.76 -9.58
N ASP A 81 -11.75 -7.02 -9.37
CA ASP A 81 -12.05 -5.79 -10.12
C ASP A 81 -11.57 -4.54 -9.36
N VAL A 82 -11.70 -4.54 -8.03
CA VAL A 82 -11.40 -3.37 -7.16
C VAL A 82 -10.01 -3.45 -6.54
N LEU A 83 -9.61 -4.64 -6.07
CA LEU A 83 -8.31 -4.89 -5.44
C LEU A 83 -7.59 -6.08 -6.11
N PRO A 84 -7.26 -5.96 -7.41
CA PRO A 84 -6.58 -7.01 -8.14
C PRO A 84 -5.24 -7.37 -7.50
N THR A 85 -4.91 -8.66 -7.47
CA THR A 85 -3.54 -9.10 -7.24
C THR A 85 -2.75 -9.02 -8.55
N LYS A 86 -1.48 -8.69 -8.45
CA LYS A 86 -0.57 -8.57 -9.59
C LYS A 86 0.57 -9.55 -9.47
N SER A 87 1.00 -10.12 -10.60
CA SER A 87 2.22 -10.92 -10.67
C SER A 87 3.43 -10.02 -10.89
N GLY A 88 4.55 -10.31 -10.25
CA GLY A 88 5.80 -9.57 -10.48
C GLY A 88 6.85 -9.89 -9.43
N PHE A 89 8.08 -9.41 -9.65
CA PHE A 89 9.20 -9.68 -8.74
C PHE A 89 8.99 -9.11 -7.33
N PHE A 90 8.34 -7.94 -7.24
CA PHE A 90 7.99 -7.28 -5.98
C PHE A 90 6.61 -7.68 -5.44
N TYR A 91 5.89 -8.53 -6.17
CA TYR A 91 4.53 -8.92 -5.80
C TYR A 91 4.54 -10.36 -5.28
N GLY A 92 3.84 -10.58 -4.16
CA GLY A 92 3.76 -11.87 -3.48
C GLY A 92 2.85 -12.87 -4.21
N SER A 93 2.15 -13.71 -3.46
CA SER A 93 1.13 -14.61 -4.03
C SER A 93 0.05 -13.81 -4.76
N THR A 94 -0.47 -14.37 -5.85
CA THR A 94 -1.63 -13.85 -6.59
C THR A 94 -2.93 -14.57 -6.23
N GLN A 95 -2.85 -15.58 -5.35
CA GLN A 95 -4.03 -16.32 -4.91
C GLN A 95 -4.90 -15.43 -4.01
N TYR A 96 -6.20 -15.54 -4.21
CA TYR A 96 -7.19 -15.01 -3.28
C TYR A 96 -7.51 -16.11 -2.28
N ASP A 97 -7.65 -15.74 -1.02
CA ASP A 97 -8.06 -16.68 0.01
C ASP A 97 -9.47 -17.20 -0.31
N GLU A 98 -9.63 -18.51 -0.29
CA GLU A 98 -10.92 -19.18 -0.43
C GLU A 98 -11.57 -19.22 0.97
N TRP A 99 -12.39 -18.20 1.25
CA TRP A 99 -13.46 -18.10 2.26
C TRP A 99 -13.38 -18.99 3.51
#